data_AF-A0A3D2DJH0-F1
#
_entry.id   AF-A0A3D2DJH0-F1
#
_cell.length_a   1.000
_cell.length_b   1.000
_cell.length_c   1.000
_cell.angle_alpha   90.00
_cell.angle_beta   90.00
_cell.angle_gamma   90.00
#
_symmetry.space_group_name_H-M   'P 1'
#
loop_
_entity.id
_entity.type
_entity.pdbx_description
1 polymer ?
#
loop_
_entity_poly.entity_id
_entity_poly.type
_entity_poly.pdbx_seq_one_letter_code
_entity_poly.pdbx_strand_id
1 'polypeptide(L)'
;MKIRSLFYHIKDGLKNIYRNRLFSLASIATIAACIFLFGLFYSLVTNFQYMIHKAENEVCVTVFFDQGLTDAEIKKLGDTISQRNEVSRIHYTSADEAWENYKSEYFKDYPQLAEGFKDDNPLANSSSYEIYLNDAASQSTLVTYLENLDGIRQVNRSEATASGLASAARLVSYVAIAIIIILLAVSIFLITNTIVIGITVRKEEISIMKYIGATDAFVDAPFFVEG
;
A
#
# COMPACT_ATOMS: atom_id res chain seq x y z
N MET A 1 -13.89 40.41 -9.89
CA MET A 1 -13.15 41.25 -8.90
C MET A 1 -11.88 41.78 -9.55
N LYS A 2 -11.53 43.06 -9.36
CA LYS A 2 -10.34 43.66 -9.99
C LYS A 2 -9.07 43.16 -9.30
N ILE A 3 -8.02 42.80 -10.05
CA ILE A 3 -6.73 42.30 -9.53
C ILE A 3 -6.12 43.16 -8.39
N ARG A 4 -6.39 44.47 -8.37
CA ARG A 4 -5.95 45.38 -7.31
C ARG A 4 -6.65 45.16 -5.97
N SER A 5 -7.90 44.67 -5.95
CA SER A 5 -8.58 44.35 -4.69
C SER A 5 -8.01 43.08 -4.04
N LEU A 6 -7.64 42.08 -4.85
CA LEU A 6 -7.00 40.85 -4.38
C LEU A 6 -5.69 41.15 -3.63
N PHE A 7 -4.84 42.02 -4.22
CA PHE A 7 -3.55 42.40 -3.62
C PHE A 7 -3.69 43.24 -2.34
N TYR A 8 -4.73 44.08 -2.27
CA TYR A 8 -5.07 44.85 -1.07
C TYR A 8 -5.47 43.92 0.09
N HIS A 9 -6.35 42.94 -0.17
CA HIS A 9 -6.79 41.97 0.84
C HIS A 9 -5.64 41.07 1.34
N ILE A 10 -4.73 40.64 0.45
CA ILE A 10 -3.53 39.89 0.86
C ILE A 10 -2.64 40.73 1.79
N LYS A 11 -2.42 42.01 1.46
CA LYS A 11 -1.59 42.92 2.26
C LYS A 11 -2.20 43.19 3.63
N ASP A 12 -3.51 43.43 3.70
CA ASP A 12 -4.22 43.61 4.98
C ASP A 12 -4.23 42.31 5.80
N GLY A 13 -4.41 41.15 5.17
CA GLY A 13 -4.33 39.84 5.81
C GLY A 13 -2.97 39.60 6.49
N LEU A 14 -1.85 39.84 5.79
CA LEU A 14 -0.50 39.73 6.35
C LEU A 14 -0.26 40.69 7.52
N LYS A 15 -0.78 41.93 7.42
CA LYS A 15 -0.68 42.92 8.50
C LYS A 15 -1.46 42.49 9.74
N ASN A 16 -2.62 41.84 9.54
CA ASN A 16 -3.45 41.33 10.63
C ASN A 16 -2.83 40.09 11.31
N ILE A 17 -2.20 39.19 10.54
CA ILE A 17 -1.39 38.05 11.06
C ILE A 17 -0.27 38.56 11.98
N TYR A 18 0.45 39.60 11.56
CA TYR A 18 1.54 40.18 12.36
C TYR A 18 1.05 40.88 13.64
N ARG A 19 -0.18 41.41 13.63
CA ARG A 19 -0.80 42.07 14.79
C ARG A 19 -1.39 41.07 15.78
N ASN A 20 -1.88 39.92 15.30
CA ASN A 20 -2.51 38.89 16.12
C ASN A 20 -1.68 37.59 16.19
N ARG A 21 -0.37 37.72 16.46
CA ARG A 21 0.60 36.63 16.28
C ARG A 21 0.29 35.37 17.06
N LEU A 22 -0.23 35.48 18.28
CA LEU A 22 -0.51 34.31 19.13
C LEU A 22 -1.60 33.42 18.51
N PHE A 23 -2.69 34.02 18.04
CA PHE A 23 -3.80 33.30 17.42
C PHE A 23 -3.42 32.75 16.04
N SER A 24 -2.69 33.52 15.23
CA SER A 24 -2.19 33.03 13.94
C SER A 24 -1.18 31.90 14.10
N LEU A 25 -0.27 31.97 15.08
CA LEU A 25 0.69 30.90 15.36
C LEU A 25 -0.02 29.62 15.82
N ALA A 26 -1.02 29.74 16.70
CA ALA A 26 -1.81 28.61 17.15
C ALA A 26 -2.54 27.93 15.97
N SER A 27 -3.18 28.71 15.10
CA SER A 27 -3.86 28.20 13.90
C SER A 27 -2.88 27.51 12.94
N ILE A 28 -1.73 28.11 12.65
CA ILE A 28 -0.68 27.51 11.82
C ILE A 28 -0.18 26.20 12.43
N ALA A 29 0.05 26.17 13.74
CA ALA A 29 0.51 24.97 14.45
C ALA A 29 -0.53 23.85 14.36
N THR A 30 -1.82 24.15 14.51
CA THR A 30 -2.90 23.17 14.36
C THR A 30 -2.97 22.62 12.94
N ILE A 31 -2.95 23.49 11.92
CA ILE A 31 -2.96 23.07 10.52
C ILE A 31 -1.72 22.22 10.19
N ALA A 32 -0.55 22.64 10.65
CA ALA A 32 0.70 21.91 10.47
C ALA A 32 0.63 20.52 11.14
N ALA A 33 0.11 20.43 12.36
CA ALA A 33 -0.08 19.16 13.05
C ALA A 33 -1.06 18.24 12.31
N CYS A 34 -2.14 18.77 11.74
CA CYS A 34 -3.09 18.00 10.93
C CYS A 34 -2.47 17.46 9.64
N ILE A 35 -1.73 18.31 8.90
CA ILE A 35 -1.04 17.89 7.67
C ILE A 35 0.05 16.88 7.99
N PHE A 36 0.79 17.08 9.08
CA PHE A 36 1.80 16.13 9.54
C PHE A 36 1.19 14.77 9.87
N LEU A 37 0.08 14.76 10.62
CA LEU A 37 -0.65 13.53 10.95
C LEU A 37 -1.15 12.82 9.68
N PHE A 38 -1.75 13.57 8.74
CA PHE A 38 -2.18 13.03 7.44
C PHE A 38 -0.99 12.40 6.70
N GLY A 39 0.14 13.11 6.61
CA GLY A 39 1.35 12.63 5.95
C GLY A 39 1.92 11.36 6.61
N LEU A 40 1.87 11.28 7.94
CA LEU A 40 2.29 10.10 8.70
C LEU A 40 1.38 8.90 8.37
N PHE A 41 0.06 9.08 8.39
CA PHE A 41 -0.88 8.01 8.01
C PHE A 41 -0.74 7.58 6.56
N TYR A 42 -0.60 8.54 5.63
CA TYR A 42 -0.35 8.25 4.22
C TYR A 42 0.94 7.45 4.03
N SER A 43 2.02 7.85 4.71
CA SER A 43 3.29 7.11 4.72
C SER A 43 3.12 5.69 5.28
N LEU A 44 2.42 5.52 6.40
CA LEU A 44 2.16 4.18 6.96
C LEU A 44 1.39 3.28 6.00
N VAL A 45 0.31 3.79 5.40
CA VAL A 45 -0.53 3.01 4.46
C VAL A 45 0.28 2.61 3.23
N THR A 46 1.01 3.55 2.62
CA THR A 46 1.83 3.27 1.44
C THR A 46 2.98 2.29 1.73
N ASN A 47 3.66 2.42 2.87
CA ASN A 47 4.69 1.46 3.29
C ASN A 47 4.10 0.06 3.50
N PHE A 48 2.93 -0.04 4.14
CA PHE A 48 2.29 -1.32 4.39
C PHE A 48 1.80 -1.98 3.09
N GLN A 49 1.22 -1.20 2.18
CA GLN A 49 0.85 -1.67 0.84
C GLN A 49 2.07 -2.16 0.05
N TYR A 50 3.19 -1.43 0.09
CA TYR A 50 4.43 -1.86 -0.54
C TYR A 50 4.95 -3.17 0.06
N MET A 51 4.92 -3.31 1.39
CA MET A 51 5.32 -4.53 2.07
C MET A 51 4.45 -5.73 1.67
N ILE A 52 3.12 -5.55 1.59
CA ILE A 52 2.22 -6.60 1.11
C ILE A 52 2.54 -6.95 -0.34
N HIS A 53 2.66 -5.97 -1.23
CA HIS A 53 2.92 -6.23 -2.65
C HIS A 53 4.26 -6.95 -2.86
N LYS A 54 5.29 -6.59 -2.08
CA LYS A 54 6.57 -7.31 -2.08
C LYS A 54 6.40 -8.76 -1.64
N ALA A 55 5.64 -8.99 -0.57
CA ALA A 55 5.39 -10.32 -0.05
C ALA A 55 4.51 -11.16 -1.00
N GLU A 56 3.55 -10.56 -1.72
CA GLU A 56 2.76 -11.21 -2.77
C GLU A 56 3.66 -11.64 -3.94
N ASN A 57 4.65 -10.82 -4.32
CA ASN A 57 5.61 -11.15 -5.37
C ASN A 57 6.60 -12.27 -4.96
N GLU A 58 6.69 -12.62 -3.68
CA GLU A 58 7.44 -13.79 -3.19
C GLU A 58 6.57 -15.05 -3.11
N VAL A 59 5.24 -14.94 -3.23
CA VAL A 59 4.36 -16.10 -3.32
C VAL A 59 4.50 -16.73 -4.71
N CYS A 60 5.13 -17.89 -4.75
CA CYS A 60 5.18 -18.74 -5.93
C CYS A 60 4.32 -20.00 -5.76
N VAL A 61 4.00 -20.61 -6.90
CA VAL A 61 3.48 -21.98 -6.99
C VAL A 61 4.62 -22.86 -7.42
N THR A 62 4.92 -23.90 -6.64
CA THR A 62 5.99 -24.85 -6.97
C THR A 62 5.39 -26.08 -7.63
N VAL A 63 5.89 -26.46 -8.81
CA VAL A 63 5.45 -27.68 -9.51
C VAL A 63 6.58 -28.68 -9.60
N PHE A 64 6.27 -29.93 -9.30
CA PHE A 64 7.16 -31.08 -9.45
C PHE A 64 6.71 -31.94 -10.62
N PHE A 65 7.67 -32.44 -11.40
CA PHE A 65 7.40 -33.18 -12.63
C PHE A 65 7.22 -34.67 -12.38
N ASP A 66 6.61 -35.41 -13.31
CA ASP A 66 6.59 -36.87 -13.28
C ASP A 66 7.99 -37.49 -13.35
N GLN A 67 8.13 -38.72 -12.84
CA GLN A 67 9.41 -39.44 -12.88
C GLN A 67 9.74 -39.84 -14.32
N GLY A 68 11.01 -39.69 -14.72
CA GLY A 68 11.50 -40.14 -16.02
C GLY A 68 11.33 -39.15 -17.18
N LEU A 69 10.85 -37.92 -16.90
CA LEU A 69 10.88 -36.83 -17.88
C LEU A 69 12.31 -36.41 -18.19
N THR A 70 12.58 -36.17 -19.47
CA THR A 70 13.85 -35.64 -19.94
C THR A 70 13.91 -34.12 -19.71
N ASP A 71 15.12 -33.57 -19.57
CA ASP A 71 15.33 -32.13 -19.44
C ASP A 71 14.68 -31.31 -20.57
N ALA A 72 14.60 -31.90 -21.78
CA ALA A 72 13.94 -31.30 -22.93
C ALA A 72 12.42 -31.19 -22.75
N GLU A 73 11.79 -32.21 -22.15
CA GLU A 73 10.36 -32.21 -21.85
C GLU A 73 10.04 -31.24 -20.71
N ILE A 74 10.86 -31.23 -19.66
CA ILE A 74 10.74 -30.27 -18.55
C ILE A 74 10.84 -28.84 -19.08
N LYS A 75 11.83 -28.55 -19.92
CA LYS A 75 12.00 -27.22 -20.53
C LYS A 75 10.78 -26.82 -21.37
N LYS A 76 10.22 -27.74 -22.15
CA LYS A 76 9.02 -27.49 -22.95
C LYS A 76 7.79 -27.18 -22.09
N LEU A 77 7.65 -27.85 -20.95
CA LEU A 77 6.62 -27.53 -19.95
C LEU A 77 6.84 -26.12 -19.39
N GLY A 78 8.07 -25.78 -19.03
CA GLY A 78 8.44 -24.43 -18.58
C GLY A 78 8.08 -23.34 -19.60
N ASP A 79 8.46 -23.54 -20.87
CA ASP A 79 8.14 -22.61 -21.95
C ASP A 79 6.62 -22.41 -22.11
N THR A 80 5.84 -23.50 -22.03
CA THR A 80 4.37 -23.47 -22.12
C THR A 80 3.75 -22.69 -20.96
N ILE A 81 4.25 -22.90 -19.74
CA ILE A 81 3.77 -22.21 -18.54
C ILE A 81 4.12 -20.71 -18.60
N SER A 82 5.33 -20.38 -19.08
CA SER A 82 5.81 -18.99 -19.16
C SER A 82 5.00 -18.09 -20.10
N GLN A 83 4.30 -18.66 -21.08
CA GLN A 83 3.50 -17.92 -22.05
C GLN A 83 2.13 -17.49 -21.52
N ARG A 84 1.75 -17.92 -20.32
CA ARG A 84 0.47 -17.56 -19.72
C ARG A 84 0.45 -16.14 -19.19
N ASN A 85 -0.66 -15.44 -19.40
CA ASN A 85 -0.82 -14.05 -18.96
C ASN A 85 -0.76 -13.89 -17.43
N GLU A 86 -1.15 -14.91 -16.67
CA GLU A 86 -1.13 -14.83 -15.21
C GLU A 86 0.29 -15.00 -14.63
N VAL A 87 1.24 -15.48 -15.44
CA VAL A 87 2.62 -15.77 -15.03
C VAL A 87 3.51 -14.53 -15.22
N SER A 88 4.25 -14.18 -14.17
CA SER A 88 5.21 -13.08 -14.18
C SER A 88 6.61 -13.58 -14.54
N ARG A 89 7.07 -14.62 -13.86
CA ARG A 89 8.37 -15.26 -14.08
C ARG A 89 8.32 -16.71 -13.63
N ILE A 90 9.22 -17.51 -14.20
CA ILE A 90 9.46 -18.88 -13.77
C ILE A 90 10.94 -19.06 -13.39
N HIS A 91 11.19 -19.87 -12.37
CA HIS A 91 12.54 -20.24 -11.96
C HIS A 91 12.65 -21.76 -11.90
N TYR A 92 13.62 -22.32 -12.62
CA TYR A 92 13.89 -23.75 -12.61
C TYR A 92 14.91 -24.06 -11.52
N THR A 93 14.59 -25.05 -10.68
CA THR A 93 15.51 -25.58 -9.68
C THR A 93 15.78 -27.05 -10.00
N SER A 94 17.04 -27.37 -10.28
CA SER A 94 17.45 -28.76 -10.50
C SER A 94 17.42 -29.59 -9.22
N ALA A 95 17.37 -30.91 -9.34
CA ALA A 95 17.42 -31.81 -8.19
C ALA A 95 18.70 -31.63 -7.33
N ASP A 96 19.83 -31.36 -7.97
CA ASP A 96 21.11 -31.13 -7.28
C ASP A 96 21.12 -29.77 -6.59
N GLU A 97 20.61 -28.73 -7.24
CA GLU A 97 20.48 -27.40 -6.65
C GLU A 97 19.52 -27.40 -5.45
N ALA A 98 18.38 -28.10 -5.57
CA ALA A 98 17.45 -28.28 -4.47
C ALA A 98 18.13 -28.95 -3.26
N TRP A 99 19.00 -29.93 -3.51
CA TRP A 99 19.77 -30.60 -2.47
C TRP A 99 20.84 -29.71 -1.84
N GLU A 100 21.58 -28.94 -2.63
CA GLU A 100 22.54 -27.96 -2.09
C GLU A 100 21.86 -26.92 -1.21
N ASN A 101 20.72 -26.38 -1.66
CA ASN A 101 19.94 -25.43 -0.89
C ASN A 101 19.44 -26.06 0.41
N TYR A 102 18.87 -27.26 0.35
CA TYR A 102 18.41 -27.99 1.54
C TYR A 102 19.54 -28.26 2.56
N LYS A 103 20.73 -28.65 2.07
CA LYS A 103 21.92 -28.82 2.91
C LYS A 103 22.32 -27.54 3.60
N SER A 104 22.34 -26.43 2.87
CA SER A 104 22.76 -25.13 3.40
C SER A 104 21.83 -24.61 4.51
N GLU A 105 20.55 -24.99 4.47
CA GLU A 105 19.54 -24.52 5.41
C GLU A 105 19.34 -25.46 6.61
N TYR A 106 19.16 -26.75 6.36
CA TYR A 106 18.82 -27.73 7.41
C TYR A 106 20.04 -28.40 8.04
N PHE A 107 21.15 -28.52 7.31
CA PHE A 107 22.38 -29.17 7.80
C PHE A 107 23.48 -28.16 8.15
N LYS A 108 23.15 -26.86 8.24
CA LYS A 108 24.10 -25.79 8.55
C LYS A 108 24.92 -26.06 9.81
N ASP A 109 24.27 -26.51 10.88
CA ASP A 109 24.91 -26.78 12.17
C ASP A 109 25.52 -28.19 12.25
N TYR A 110 25.15 -29.08 11.33
CA TYR A 110 25.59 -30.49 11.30
C TYR A 110 25.89 -30.97 9.88
N PRO A 111 26.88 -30.39 9.18
CA PRO A 111 27.16 -30.71 7.77
C PRO A 111 27.55 -32.17 7.55
N GLN A 112 28.05 -32.83 8.60
CA GLN A 112 28.49 -34.22 8.58
C GLN A 112 27.33 -35.21 8.43
N LEU A 113 26.11 -34.80 8.81
CA LEU A 113 24.91 -35.61 8.57
C LEU A 113 24.49 -35.58 7.10
N ALA A 114 24.79 -34.49 6.38
CA ALA A 114 24.53 -34.39 4.95
C ALA A 114 25.49 -35.26 4.11
N GLU A 115 26.71 -35.52 4.60
CA GLU A 115 27.67 -36.39 3.92
C GLU A 115 27.19 -37.84 3.77
N GLY A 116 26.28 -38.29 4.64
CA GLY A 116 25.65 -39.62 4.54
C GLY A 116 24.80 -39.82 3.28
N PHE A 117 24.49 -38.75 2.56
CA PHE A 117 23.71 -38.74 1.32
C PHE A 117 24.53 -38.25 0.13
N LYS A 118 25.86 -38.23 0.25
CA LYS A 118 26.76 -37.75 -0.81
C LYS A 118 26.68 -38.59 -2.09
N ASP A 119 26.46 -39.89 -1.93
CA ASP A 119 26.43 -40.85 -3.04
C ASP A 119 25.00 -41.13 -3.56
N ASP A 120 23.96 -40.67 -2.85
CA ASP A 120 22.55 -40.84 -3.23
C ASP A 120 21.75 -39.58 -2.83
N ASN A 121 21.48 -38.71 -3.80
CA ASN A 121 20.74 -37.47 -3.60
C ASN A 121 19.26 -37.77 -3.28
N PRO A 122 18.76 -37.50 -2.06
CA PRO A 122 17.37 -37.78 -1.67
C PRO A 122 16.33 -37.01 -2.50
N LEU A 123 16.77 -35.94 -3.19
CA LEU A 123 15.96 -35.07 -4.02
C LEU A 123 16.19 -35.28 -5.52
N ALA A 124 16.84 -36.37 -5.93
CA ALA A 124 17.14 -36.69 -7.33
C ALA A 124 15.92 -36.60 -8.28
N ASN A 125 14.70 -36.83 -7.77
CA ASN A 125 13.45 -36.77 -8.54
C ASN A 125 12.56 -35.57 -8.17
N SER A 126 13.16 -34.52 -7.62
CA SER A 126 12.49 -33.34 -7.05
C SER A 126 12.86 -32.04 -7.75
N SER A 127 13.35 -32.10 -8.99
CA SER A 127 13.45 -30.92 -9.86
C SER A 127 12.08 -30.23 -9.96
N SER A 128 12.06 -28.90 -9.93
CA SER A 128 10.81 -28.14 -9.86
C SER A 128 10.87 -26.82 -10.62
N TYR A 129 9.70 -26.29 -10.96
CA TYR A 129 9.54 -24.88 -11.34
C TYR A 129 8.85 -24.12 -10.23
N GLU A 130 9.44 -23.01 -9.82
CA GLU A 130 8.76 -21.97 -9.05
C GLU A 130 8.14 -20.96 -10.02
N ILE A 131 6.81 -20.84 -9.98
CA ILE A 131 6.04 -20.00 -10.87
C ILE A 131 5.49 -18.82 -10.07
N TYR A 132 5.96 -17.62 -10.40
CA TYR A 132 5.55 -16.38 -9.76
C TYR A 132 4.44 -15.74 -10.58
N LEU A 133 3.41 -15.25 -9.90
CA LEU A 133 2.21 -14.68 -10.53
C LEU A 133 2.30 -13.15 -10.65
N ASN A 134 1.64 -12.59 -11.67
CA ASN A 134 1.45 -11.13 -11.76
C ASN A 134 0.43 -10.62 -10.73
N ASP A 135 -0.52 -11.47 -10.34
CA ASP A 135 -1.55 -11.20 -9.35
C ASP A 135 -1.82 -12.47 -8.55
N ALA A 136 -1.67 -12.41 -7.23
CA ALA A 136 -1.95 -13.50 -6.31
C ALA A 136 -3.41 -14.00 -6.42
N ALA A 137 -4.35 -13.14 -6.83
CA ALA A 137 -5.75 -13.53 -7.05
C ALA A 137 -5.92 -14.57 -8.18
N SER A 138 -4.97 -14.64 -9.12
CA SER A 138 -5.01 -15.57 -10.25
C SER A 138 -4.42 -16.96 -9.92
N GLN A 139 -3.93 -17.16 -8.69
CA GLN A 139 -3.26 -18.39 -8.27
C GLN A 139 -4.17 -19.61 -8.42
N SER A 140 -5.46 -19.51 -8.06
CA SER A 140 -6.38 -20.65 -8.14
C SER A 140 -6.56 -21.13 -9.58
N THR A 141 -6.70 -20.20 -10.53
CA THR A 141 -6.80 -20.50 -11.97
C THR A 141 -5.52 -21.15 -12.49
N LEU A 142 -4.35 -20.63 -12.11
CA LEU A 142 -3.07 -21.22 -12.50
C LEU A 142 -2.93 -22.64 -11.96
N VAL A 143 -3.25 -22.86 -10.68
CA VAL A 143 -3.07 -24.19 -10.09
C VAL A 143 -4.02 -25.21 -10.72
N THR A 144 -5.29 -24.87 -10.94
CA THR A 144 -6.20 -25.79 -11.65
C THR A 144 -5.67 -26.13 -13.04
N TYR A 145 -5.05 -25.19 -13.74
CA TYR A 145 -4.41 -25.50 -15.02
C TYR A 145 -3.21 -26.46 -14.87
N LEU A 146 -2.32 -26.20 -13.91
CA LEU A 146 -1.13 -27.02 -13.66
C LEU A 146 -1.48 -28.44 -13.20
N GLU A 147 -2.53 -28.61 -12.40
CA GLU A 147 -2.99 -29.94 -11.95
C GLU A 147 -3.57 -30.79 -13.08
N ASN A 148 -3.98 -30.17 -14.19
CA ASN A 148 -4.49 -30.86 -15.38
C ASN A 148 -3.45 -30.98 -16.50
N LEU A 149 -2.21 -30.56 -16.26
CA LEU A 149 -1.14 -30.60 -17.27
C LEU A 149 -0.39 -31.93 -17.18
N ASP A 150 -0.30 -32.65 -18.29
CA ASP A 150 0.47 -33.90 -18.37
C ASP A 150 1.95 -33.64 -18.07
N GLY A 151 2.57 -34.50 -17.26
CA GLY A 151 3.96 -34.36 -16.82
C GLY A 151 4.14 -33.62 -15.50
N ILE A 152 3.06 -33.15 -14.85
CA ILE A 152 3.10 -32.57 -13.51
C ILE A 152 2.59 -33.59 -12.49
N ARG A 153 3.47 -33.96 -11.55
CA ARG A 153 3.19 -34.91 -10.46
C ARG A 153 2.48 -34.25 -9.29
N GLN A 154 2.93 -33.06 -8.92
CA GLN A 154 2.49 -32.38 -7.70
C GLN A 154 2.59 -30.86 -7.86
N VAL A 155 1.53 -30.17 -7.43
CA VAL A 155 1.49 -28.70 -7.38
C VAL A 155 1.38 -28.26 -5.93
N ASN A 156 2.43 -27.63 -5.42
CA ASN A 156 2.46 -27.08 -4.07
C ASN A 156 2.09 -25.60 -4.11
N ARG A 157 1.17 -25.23 -3.23
CA ARG A 157 0.60 -23.90 -3.12
C ARG A 157 0.90 -23.31 -1.75
N SER A 158 1.43 -22.09 -1.70
CA SER A 158 1.51 -21.31 -0.45
C SER A 158 0.18 -20.59 -0.15
N GLU A 159 -0.93 -21.33 -0.09
CA GLU A 159 -2.29 -20.76 0.06
C GLU A 159 -2.49 -19.98 1.37
N ALA A 160 -1.87 -20.43 2.46
CA ALA A 160 -1.95 -19.79 3.77
C ALA A 160 -1.33 -18.38 3.77
N THR A 161 -0.33 -18.14 2.91
CA THR A 161 0.35 -16.85 2.78
C THR A 161 -0.44 -15.92 1.87
N ALA A 162 -0.86 -16.38 0.68
CA ALA A 162 -1.50 -15.52 -0.32
C ALA A 162 -2.86 -14.96 0.14
N SER A 163 -3.72 -15.82 0.71
CA SER A 163 -5.05 -15.41 1.18
C SER A 163 -5.00 -14.47 2.40
N GLY A 164 -4.02 -14.68 3.29
CA GLY A 164 -3.74 -13.80 4.42
C GLY A 164 -3.28 -12.41 3.96
N LEU A 165 -2.35 -12.35 3.00
CA LEU A 165 -1.86 -11.09 2.42
C LEU A 165 -2.96 -10.31 1.70
N ALA A 166 -3.76 -10.96 0.86
CA ALA A 166 -4.87 -10.32 0.16
C ALA A 166 -5.96 -9.81 1.12
N SER A 167 -6.16 -10.49 2.25
CA SER A 167 -7.09 -10.05 3.30
C SER A 167 -6.52 -8.86 4.08
N ALA A 168 -5.21 -8.86 4.37
CA ALA A 168 -4.53 -7.74 5.00
C ALA A 168 -4.55 -6.48 4.10
N ALA A 169 -4.32 -6.63 2.78
CA ALA A 169 -4.42 -5.53 1.82
C ALA A 169 -5.80 -4.87 1.81
N ARG A 170 -6.86 -5.70 1.84
CA ARG A 170 -8.24 -5.20 1.93
C ARG A 170 -8.49 -4.47 3.24
N LEU A 171 -8.05 -5.03 4.38
CA LEU A 171 -8.19 -4.38 5.67
C LEU A 171 -7.50 -3.00 5.70
N VAL A 172 -6.28 -2.91 5.19
CA VAL A 172 -5.52 -1.65 5.10
C VAL A 172 -6.25 -0.63 4.22
N SER A 173 -6.81 -1.08 3.10
CA SER A 173 -7.61 -0.23 2.22
C SER A 173 -8.85 0.31 2.93
N TYR A 174 -9.57 -0.53 3.69
CA TYR A 174 -10.71 -0.08 4.50
C TYR A 174 -10.31 0.92 5.59
N VAL A 175 -9.20 0.67 6.29
CA VAL A 175 -8.66 1.59 7.30
C VAL A 175 -8.27 2.93 6.67
N ALA A 176 -7.66 2.92 5.49
CA ALA A 176 -7.32 4.14 4.77
C ALA A 176 -8.56 4.97 4.42
N ILE A 177 -9.62 4.33 3.92
CA ILE A 177 -10.90 5.00 3.64
C ILE A 177 -11.51 5.59 4.92
N ALA A 178 -11.50 4.83 6.03
CA ALA A 178 -12.00 5.31 7.31
C ALA A 178 -11.23 6.54 7.81
N ILE A 179 -9.90 6.54 7.70
CA ILE A 179 -9.05 7.69 8.06
C ILE A 179 -9.37 8.90 7.19
N ILE A 180 -9.57 8.74 5.89
CA ILE A 180 -9.96 9.85 5.00
C ILE A 180 -11.27 10.49 5.46
N ILE A 181 -12.27 9.68 5.82
CA ILE A 181 -13.55 10.17 6.34
C ILE A 181 -13.36 10.95 7.65
N ILE A 182 -12.56 10.43 8.58
CA ILE A 182 -12.25 11.10 9.85
C ILE A 182 -11.55 12.44 9.60
N LEU A 183 -10.56 12.46 8.71
CA LEU A 183 -9.80 13.68 8.41
C LEU A 183 -10.67 14.73 7.70
N LEU A 184 -11.61 14.32 6.84
CA LEU A 184 -12.63 15.22 6.30
C LEU A 184 -13.50 15.82 7.40
N ALA A 185 -13.98 15.00 8.35
CA ALA A 185 -14.78 15.48 9.47
C ALA A 185 -14.00 16.46 10.37
N VAL A 186 -12.73 16.14 10.69
CA VAL A 186 -11.84 17.01 11.46
C VAL A 186 -11.59 18.33 10.72
N SER A 187 -11.37 18.29 9.41
CA SER A 187 -11.18 19.50 8.59
C SER A 187 -12.40 20.42 8.65
N ILE A 188 -13.60 19.87 8.42
CA ILE A 188 -14.86 20.63 8.51
C ILE A 188 -15.04 21.21 9.92
N PHE A 189 -14.72 20.44 10.96
CA PHE A 189 -14.79 20.90 12.34
C PHE A 189 -13.82 22.06 12.61
N LEU A 190 -12.57 21.97 12.14
CA LEU A 190 -11.57 23.03 12.31
C LEU A 190 -11.92 24.31 11.54
N ILE A 191 -12.41 24.18 10.31
CA ILE A 191 -12.88 25.32 9.51
C ILE A 191 -14.02 26.02 10.25
N THR A 192 -15.04 25.26 10.68
CA THR A 192 -16.18 25.80 11.43
C THR A 192 -15.73 26.49 12.72
N ASN A 193 -14.84 25.87 13.48
CA ASN A 193 -14.32 26.44 14.72
C ASN A 193 -13.57 27.76 14.46
N THR A 194 -12.79 27.81 13.38
CA THR A 194 -12.04 29.02 12.98
C THR A 194 -12.99 30.15 12.60
N ILE A 195 -14.03 29.87 11.81
CA ILE A 195 -15.06 30.85 11.42
C ILE A 195 -15.77 31.41 12.66
N VAL A 196 -16.19 30.54 13.60
CA VAL A 196 -16.89 30.96 14.83
C VAL A 196 -16.02 31.87 15.70
N ILE A 197 -14.73 31.53 15.85
CA ILE A 197 -13.78 32.38 16.59
C ILE A 197 -13.60 33.73 15.87
N GLY A 198 -13.44 33.72 14.54
CA GLY A 198 -13.30 34.93 13.73
C GLY A 198 -14.49 35.89 13.87
N ILE A 199 -15.71 35.35 13.79
CA ILE A 199 -16.95 36.11 13.99
C ILE A 199 -17.02 36.67 15.42
N THR A 200 -16.64 35.86 16.42
CA THR A 200 -16.68 36.27 17.83
C THR A 200 -15.73 37.43 18.11
N VAL A 201 -14.51 37.40 17.55
CA VAL A 201 -13.52 38.47 17.71
C VAL A 201 -13.95 39.78 17.01
N ARG A 202 -14.71 39.70 15.91
CA ARG A 202 -15.19 40.87 15.14
C ARG A 202 -16.66 41.23 15.41
N LYS A 203 -17.26 40.69 16.48
CA LYS A 203 -18.70 40.78 16.75
C LYS A 203 -19.23 42.22 16.79
N GLU A 204 -18.48 43.16 17.37
CA GLU A 204 -18.87 44.57 17.44
C GLU A 204 -18.87 45.24 16.06
N GLU A 205 -17.84 45.01 15.25
CA GLU A 205 -17.72 45.56 13.89
C GLU A 205 -18.83 45.01 12.98
N ILE A 206 -19.11 43.71 13.08
CA ILE A 206 -20.24 43.05 12.42
C ILE A 206 -21.56 43.66 12.84
N SER A 207 -21.74 43.93 14.14
CA SER A 207 -22.98 44.54 14.66
C SER A 207 -23.19 45.94 14.09
N ILE A 208 -22.13 46.75 13.99
CA ILE A 208 -22.18 48.07 13.35
C ILE A 208 -22.56 47.95 11.87
N MET A 209 -21.91 47.05 11.12
CA MET A 209 -22.23 46.83 9.70
C MET A 209 -23.70 46.40 9.49
N LYS A 210 -24.24 45.57 10.38
CA LYS A 210 -25.65 45.17 10.39
C LYS A 210 -26.60 46.35 10.61
N TYR A 211 -26.27 47.27 11.51
CA TYR A 211 -27.08 48.48 11.76
C TYR A 211 -27.15 49.42 10.56
N ILE A 212 -26.14 49.40 9.68
CA ILE A 212 -26.09 50.25 8.48
C ILE A 212 -26.65 49.49 7.23
N GLY A 213 -27.15 48.27 7.41
CA GLY A 213 -27.87 47.51 6.37
C GLY A 213 -27.05 46.48 5.60
N ALA A 214 -25.89 46.04 6.10
CA ALA A 214 -25.12 44.97 5.46
C ALA A 214 -25.88 43.61 5.47
N THR A 215 -25.83 42.88 4.35
CA THR A 215 -26.44 41.55 4.19
C THR A 215 -25.61 40.44 4.84
N ASP A 216 -26.23 39.33 5.24
CA ASP A 216 -25.54 38.16 5.82
C ASP A 216 -24.39 37.68 4.93
N ALA A 217 -24.64 37.55 3.63
CA ALA A 217 -23.61 37.15 2.67
C ALA A 217 -22.41 38.11 2.61
N PHE A 218 -22.62 39.42 2.85
CA PHE A 218 -21.53 40.39 2.89
C PHE A 218 -20.69 40.28 4.17
N VAL A 219 -21.35 39.94 5.29
CA VAL A 219 -20.71 39.74 6.60
C VAL A 219 -19.95 38.41 6.65
N ASP A 220 -20.50 37.35 6.05
CA ASP A 220 -19.96 35.99 6.13
C ASP A 220 -18.89 35.70 5.05
N ALA A 221 -18.95 36.37 3.90
CA ALA A 221 -18.01 36.17 2.79
C ALA A 221 -16.52 36.28 3.15
N PRO A 222 -16.06 37.23 3.99
CA PRO A 222 -14.67 37.29 4.41
C PRO A 222 -14.23 36.05 5.20
N PHE A 223 -15.14 35.45 5.98
CA PHE A 223 -14.83 34.32 6.84
C PHE A 223 -14.73 33.00 6.08
N PHE A 224 -15.59 32.78 5.06
CA PHE A 224 -15.46 31.66 4.12
C PHE A 224 -14.17 31.70 3.29
N VAL A 225 -13.55 32.87 3.15
CA VAL A 225 -12.27 33.06 2.44
C VAL A 225 -11.09 32.95 3.41
N GLU A 226 -11.26 33.35 4.68
CA GLU A 226 -10.27 33.15 5.76
C GLU A 226 -10.18 31.69 6.22
N GLY A 227 -11.22 30.87 6.02
CA GLY A 227 -11.26 29.45 6.37
C GLY A 227 -12.37 28.67 5.67
#